data_AF-A0A7W5VL06-F1
#
_entry.id   AF-A0A7W5VL06-F1
#
_cell.length_a   1.000
_cell.length_b   1.000
_cell.length_c   1.000
_cell.angle_alpha   90.00
_cell.angle_beta   90.00
_cell.angle_gamma   90.00
#
_symmetry.space_group_name_H-M   'P 1'
#
loop_
_entity.id
_entity.type
_entity.pdbx_description
1 polymer ?
#
loop_
_entity_poly.entity_id
_entity_poly.type
_entity_poly.pdbx_seq_one_letter_code
_entity_poly.pdbx_strand_id
1 'polypeptide(L)'
;MQTKAMGMELTFTDDKSNKFYRVIIVRGAVIVLFGPNNGRSRGQAKVHPYPQANANALINAARDLATAKERKGYTISRDLVTFLVESVDVLSCTDGDKDRKDAAITRIVTQFLDASTSAGTSPAGTTPAA
;
A
#
# COMPACT_ATOMS: atom_id res chain seq x y z
N MET A 1 15.00 14.58 -3.08
CA MET A 1 15.51 13.28 -2.57
C MET A 1 14.38 12.26 -2.65
N GLN A 2 14.67 11.02 -3.03
CA GLN A 2 13.70 9.93 -3.05
C GLN A 2 13.85 9.09 -1.77
N THR A 3 12.73 8.56 -1.26
CA THR A 3 12.70 7.70 -0.08
C THR A 3 12.20 6.31 -0.47
N LYS A 4 12.80 5.27 0.10
CA LYS A 4 12.34 3.89 -0.09
C LYS A 4 11.04 3.67 0.68
N ALA A 5 10.03 3.16 0.00
CA ALA A 5 8.75 2.76 0.56
C ALA A 5 8.47 1.28 0.24
N MET A 6 7.59 0.69 1.03
CA MET A 6 7.12 -0.68 0.84
C MET A 6 5.59 -0.70 0.92
N GLY A 7 4.94 -1.54 0.15
CA GLY A 7 3.48 -1.61 0.15
C GLY A 7 2.97 -3.05 0.04
N MET A 8 1.85 -3.31 0.69
CA MET A 8 1.12 -4.56 0.59
C MET A 8 -0.33 -4.25 0.22
N GLU A 9 -0.93 -5.09 -0.59
CA GLU A 9 -2.34 -5.02 -0.96
C GLU A 9 -3.00 -6.36 -0.67
N LEU A 10 -4.20 -6.26 -0.09
CA LEU A 10 -5.12 -7.36 0.08
C LEU A 10 -6.44 -7.02 -0.59
N THR A 11 -7.06 -8.01 -1.19
CA THR A 11 -8.38 -7.90 -1.82
C THR A 11 -9.37 -8.79 -1.10
N PHE A 12 -10.60 -8.33 -1.01
CA PHE A 12 -11.73 -9.12 -0.53
C PHE A 12 -12.82 -9.07 -1.59
N THR A 13 -13.22 -10.23 -2.07
CA THR A 13 -14.27 -10.36 -3.07
C THR A 13 -15.28 -11.39 -2.59
N ASP A 14 -16.52 -10.94 -2.41
CA ASP A 14 -17.70 -11.80 -2.25
C ASP A 14 -18.79 -11.35 -3.24
N ASP A 15 -19.94 -12.01 -3.24
CA ASP A 15 -21.06 -11.72 -4.16
C ASP A 15 -21.63 -10.29 -4.03
N LYS A 16 -21.31 -9.56 -2.96
CA LYS A 16 -21.87 -8.24 -2.62
C LYS A 16 -20.81 -7.15 -2.45
N SER A 17 -19.53 -7.52 -2.36
CA SER A 17 -18.44 -6.65 -1.96
C SER A 17 -17.18 -7.01 -2.73
N ASN A 18 -16.63 -6.02 -3.43
CA ASN A 18 -15.26 -6.06 -3.94
C ASN A 18 -14.49 -4.90 -3.28
N LYS A 19 -13.54 -5.21 -2.39
CA LYS A 19 -12.84 -4.24 -1.54
C LYS A 19 -11.35 -4.46 -1.60
N PHE A 20 -10.59 -3.38 -1.47
CA PHE A 20 -9.15 -3.45 -1.26
C PHE A 20 -8.79 -2.98 0.15
N TYR A 21 -7.64 -3.44 0.61
CA TYR A 21 -6.97 -2.99 1.82
C TYR A 21 -5.48 -2.90 1.53
N ARG A 22 -4.92 -1.69 1.53
CA ARG A 22 -3.49 -1.44 1.28
C ARG A 22 -2.82 -0.97 2.55
N VAL A 23 -1.60 -1.42 2.75
CA VAL A 23 -0.73 -0.98 3.83
C VAL A 23 0.57 -0.51 3.21
N ILE A 24 0.87 0.79 3.32
CA ILE A 24 2.06 1.40 2.74
C ILE A 24 2.94 1.92 3.87
N ILE A 25 4.20 1.49 3.89
CA ILE A 25 5.22 1.92 4.82
C ILE A 25 6.06 3.00 4.13
N VAL A 26 6.09 4.19 4.71
CA VAL A 26 6.92 5.30 4.23
C VAL A 26 7.44 6.09 5.41
N ARG A 27 8.77 6.22 5.50
CA ARG A 27 9.51 7.08 6.43
C ARG A 27 8.86 7.28 7.82
N GLY A 28 8.89 6.25 8.66
CA GLY A 28 8.38 6.35 10.03
C GLY A 28 6.86 6.50 10.11
N ALA A 29 6.13 6.11 9.06
CA ALA A 29 4.67 6.07 9.03
C ALA A 29 4.17 4.81 8.34
N VAL A 30 2.98 4.36 8.75
CA VAL A 30 2.19 3.35 8.04
C VAL A 30 0.89 4.00 7.59
N ILE A 31 0.66 3.98 6.28
CA ILE A 31 -0.55 4.49 5.64
C ILE A 31 -1.43 3.29 5.31
N VAL A 32 -2.61 3.24 5.92
CA VAL A 32 -3.62 2.23 5.66
C VAL A 32 -4.66 2.83 4.73
N LEU A 33 -4.92 2.18 3.59
CA LEU A 33 -5.95 2.57 2.66
C LEU A 33 -6.98 1.48 2.48
N PHE A 34 -8.25 1.84 2.35
CA PHE A 34 -9.31 0.87 2.16
C PHE A 34 -10.50 1.48 1.43
N GLY A 35 -11.20 0.65 0.67
CA GLY A 35 -12.35 1.09 -0.09
C GLY A 35 -12.85 0.03 -1.07
N PRO A 36 -13.85 0.38 -1.89
CA PRO A 36 -14.27 -0.46 -3.00
C PRO A 36 -13.13 -0.62 -4.00
N ASN A 37 -12.93 -1.84 -4.48
CA ASN A 37 -11.91 -2.18 -5.46
C ASN A 37 -12.44 -1.99 -6.88
N ASN A 38 -12.54 -0.72 -7.27
CA ASN A 38 -12.96 -0.27 -8.60
C ASN A 38 -11.77 0.24 -9.43
N GLY A 39 -10.58 -0.37 -9.26
CA GLY A 39 -9.37 -0.05 -10.01
C GLY A 39 -8.39 0.84 -9.24
N ARG A 40 -7.97 1.97 -9.85
CA ARG A 40 -6.92 2.87 -9.31
C ARG A 40 -7.39 3.79 -8.16
N SER A 41 -8.56 3.54 -7.60
CA SER A 41 -9.08 4.37 -6.50
C SER A 41 -8.19 4.30 -5.27
N ARG A 42 -8.00 5.46 -4.63
CA ARG A 42 -7.30 5.58 -3.35
C ARG A 42 -8.16 5.12 -2.17
N GLY A 43 -9.48 5.22 -2.29
CA GLY A 43 -10.40 5.01 -1.18
C GLY A 43 -10.12 5.94 0.01
N GLN A 44 -10.51 5.49 1.20
CA GLN A 44 -10.25 6.17 2.46
C GLN A 44 -8.82 5.86 2.92
N ALA A 45 -8.17 6.83 3.55
CA ALA A 45 -6.80 6.70 4.05
C ALA A 45 -6.73 7.02 5.54
N LYS A 46 -5.93 6.25 6.28
CA LYS A 46 -5.55 6.50 7.68
C LYS A 46 -4.04 6.46 7.78
N VAL A 47 -3.44 7.49 8.36
CA VAL A 47 -1.99 7.58 8.55
C VAL A 47 -1.69 7.31 10.02
N HIS A 48 -0.83 6.33 10.27
CA HIS A 48 -0.36 5.95 11.59
C HIS A 48 1.11 6.37 11.72
N PRO A 49 1.42 7.43 12.49
CA PRO A 49 2.79 7.86 12.72
C PRO A 49 3.53 6.89 13.65
N TYR A 50 4.78 6.59 13.32
CA TYR A 50 5.69 5.74 14.06
C TYR A 50 7.09 6.39 14.11
N PRO A 51 7.22 7.57 14.75
CA PRO A 51 8.41 8.42 14.66
C PRO A 51 9.70 7.78 15.21
N GLN A 52 9.58 6.74 16.04
CA GLN A 52 10.72 6.02 16.63
C GLN A 52 10.80 4.54 16.23
N ALA A 53 9.94 4.08 15.31
CA ALA A 53 10.01 2.70 14.85
C ALA A 53 11.14 2.51 13.84
N ASN A 54 11.92 1.45 14.01
CA ASN A 54 12.84 0.99 12.98
C ASN A 54 12.07 0.30 11.83
N ALA A 55 12.77 0.03 10.71
CA ALA A 55 12.16 -0.58 9.54
C ALA A 55 11.49 -1.93 9.83
N ASN A 56 12.09 -2.76 10.69
CA ASN A 56 11.55 -4.08 11.05
C ASN A 56 10.24 -3.95 11.84
N ALA A 57 10.15 -3.00 12.77
CA ALA A 57 8.93 -2.74 13.53
C ALA A 57 7.78 -2.29 12.62
N LEU A 58 8.06 -1.46 11.61
CA LEU A 58 7.06 -1.04 10.63
C LEU A 58 6.58 -2.20 9.75
N ILE A 59 7.50 -3.07 9.33
CA ILE A 59 7.17 -4.27 8.54
C ILE A 59 6.31 -5.23 9.37
N ASN A 60 6.67 -5.47 10.62
CA ASN A 60 5.89 -6.32 11.52
C ASN A 60 4.49 -5.76 11.75
N ALA A 61 4.37 -4.45 12.02
CA ALA A 61 3.06 -3.80 12.15
C ALA A 61 2.21 -3.92 10.87
N ALA A 62 2.83 -3.81 9.69
CA ALA A 62 2.13 -4.00 8.43
C ALA A 62 1.66 -5.45 8.24
N ARG A 63 2.50 -6.43 8.58
CA ARG A 63 2.14 -7.86 8.54
C ARG A 63 1.03 -8.20 9.52
N ASP A 64 1.07 -7.69 10.74
CA ASP A 64 0.00 -7.88 11.73
C ASP A 64 -1.35 -7.36 11.20
N LEU A 65 -1.34 -6.19 10.56
CA LEU A 65 -2.53 -5.63 9.91
C LEU A 65 -3.04 -6.51 8.75
N ALA A 66 -2.14 -7.10 7.95
CA ALA A 66 -2.52 -8.03 6.89
C ALA A 66 -3.09 -9.32 7.46
N THR A 67 -2.41 -9.97 8.40
CA THR A 67 -2.90 -11.21 9.03
C THR A 67 -4.26 -11.01 9.70
N ALA A 68 -4.48 -9.85 10.34
CA ALA A 68 -5.79 -9.50 10.89
C ALA A 68 -6.89 -9.37 9.82
N LYS A 69 -6.54 -9.03 8.58
CA LYS A 69 -7.46 -8.95 7.44
C LYS A 69 -7.63 -10.28 6.72
N GLU A 70 -6.58 -11.09 6.62
CA GLU A 70 -6.65 -12.46 6.11
C GLU A 70 -7.63 -13.30 6.93
N ARG A 71 -7.62 -13.16 8.26
CA ARG A 71 -8.62 -13.77 9.14
C ARG A 71 -10.06 -13.32 8.89
N LYS A 72 -10.26 -12.21 8.16
CA LYS A 72 -11.56 -11.69 7.74
C LYS A 72 -11.91 -12.07 6.29
N GLY A 73 -11.14 -12.97 5.68
CA GLY A 73 -11.35 -13.45 4.31
C GLY A 73 -10.69 -12.60 3.23
N TYR A 74 -9.84 -11.62 3.58
CA TYR A 74 -9.04 -10.92 2.57
C TYR A 74 -7.90 -11.84 2.09
N THR A 75 -7.55 -11.75 0.81
CA THR A 75 -6.41 -12.46 0.23
C THR A 75 -5.32 -11.45 -0.11
N ILE A 76 -4.07 -11.75 0.19
CA ILE A 76 -2.94 -10.92 -0.24
C ILE A 76 -2.86 -10.96 -1.77
N SER A 77 -3.08 -9.82 -2.42
CA SER A 77 -2.93 -9.66 -3.87
C SER A 77 -1.51 -9.21 -4.24
N ARG A 78 -0.84 -8.48 -3.33
CA ARG A 78 0.53 -7.96 -3.52
C ARG A 78 1.25 -7.94 -2.18
N ASP A 79 2.41 -8.59 -2.11
CA ASP A 79 3.19 -8.67 -0.88
C ASP A 79 4.44 -7.80 -0.94
N LEU A 80 4.59 -6.90 0.04
CA LEU A 80 5.76 -6.06 0.29
C LEU A 80 6.49 -5.49 -0.96
N VAL A 81 5.72 -5.02 -1.94
CA VAL A 81 6.26 -4.36 -3.14
C VAL A 81 7.07 -3.15 -2.72
N THR A 82 8.34 -3.14 -3.10
CA THR A 82 9.26 -2.04 -2.81
C THR A 82 9.22 -1.02 -3.95
N PHE A 83 9.16 0.27 -3.60
CA PHE A 83 9.14 1.35 -4.58
C PHE A 83 9.78 2.63 -4.02
N LEU A 84 10.06 3.58 -4.92
CA LEU A 84 10.62 4.87 -4.55
C LEU A 84 9.53 5.92 -4.57
N VAL A 85 9.43 6.67 -3.48
CA VAL A 85 8.58 7.86 -3.39
C VAL A 85 9.46 9.10 -3.42
N GLU A 86 8.98 10.17 -4.06
CA GLU A 86 9.60 11.48 -3.81
C GLU A 86 9.45 11.81 -2.33
N SER A 87 10.38 12.58 -1.74
CA SER A 87 10.35 12.91 -0.32
C SER A 87 9.10 13.70 0.04
N VAL A 88 8.03 12.97 0.33
CA VAL A 88 6.74 13.47 0.76
C VAL A 88 6.70 13.35 2.27
N ASP A 89 6.61 14.49 2.93
CA ASP A 89 6.47 14.53 4.38
C ASP A 89 4.98 14.43 4.73
N VAL A 90 4.47 13.20 4.66
CA VAL A 90 3.06 12.89 5.01
C VAL A 90 2.81 13.12 6.52
N LEU A 91 3.89 13.17 7.30
CA LEU A 91 3.89 13.38 8.75
C LEU A 91 3.85 14.86 9.15
N SER A 92 4.38 15.77 8.32
CA SER A 92 4.39 17.21 8.61
C SER A 92 3.13 17.96 8.17
N CYS A 93 2.23 17.31 7.43
CA CYS A 93 0.98 17.93 7.01
C CYS A 93 0.00 18.02 8.20
N THR A 94 -0.24 19.23 8.67
CA THR A 94 -1.24 19.54 9.71
C THR A 94 -2.67 19.41 9.15
N ASP A 95 -3.70 19.43 10.00
CA ASP A 95 -5.11 19.39 9.56
C ASP A 95 -5.50 20.56 8.62
N GLY A 96 -4.75 21.67 8.63
CA GLY A 96 -4.90 22.79 7.68
C GLY A 96 -4.38 22.50 6.26
N ASP A 97 -3.55 21.47 6.08
CA ASP A 97 -2.93 21.07 4.81
C ASP A 97 -3.59 19.83 4.20
N LYS A 98 -4.90 19.65 4.45
CA LYS A 98 -5.62 18.43 4.05
C LYS A 98 -5.47 18.13 2.56
N ASP A 99 -5.59 19.12 1.68
CA ASP A 99 -5.44 18.92 0.23
C ASP A 99 -4.03 18.48 -0.17
N ARG A 100 -3.00 19.04 0.49
CA ARG A 100 -1.61 18.67 0.24
C ARG A 100 -1.33 17.25 0.72
N LYS A 101 -1.85 16.87 1.87
CA LYS A 101 -1.79 15.49 2.41
C LYS A 101 -2.53 14.51 1.50
N ASP A 102 -3.69 14.92 0.98
CA ASP A 102 -4.52 14.13 0.09
C ASP A 102 -3.80 13.86 -1.25
N ALA A 103 -3.22 14.90 -1.85
CA ALA A 103 -2.41 14.81 -3.07
C ALA A 103 -1.15 13.95 -2.86
N ALA A 104 -0.47 14.13 -1.73
CA ALA A 104 0.68 13.34 -1.31
C ALA A 104 0.35 11.83 -1.25
N ILE A 105 -0.70 11.45 -0.52
CA ILE A 105 -1.12 10.05 -0.39
C ILE A 105 -1.55 9.50 -1.75
N THR A 106 -2.30 10.27 -2.54
CA THR A 106 -2.71 9.87 -3.89
C THR A 106 -1.51 9.56 -4.77
N ARG A 107 -0.47 10.41 -4.73
CA ARG A 107 0.76 10.17 -5.49
C ARG A 107 1.51 8.92 -5.05
N ILE A 108 1.62 8.69 -3.74
CA ILE A 108 2.24 7.49 -3.17
C ILE A 108 1.49 6.23 -3.62
N VAL A 109 0.16 6.27 -3.62
CA VAL A 109 -0.67 5.15 -4.07
C VAL A 109 -0.47 4.88 -5.56
N THR A 110 -0.47 5.92 -6.40
CA THR A 110 -0.20 5.74 -7.84
C THR A 110 1.17 5.08 -8.06
N GLN A 111 2.21 5.56 -7.38
CA GLN A 111 3.55 4.97 -7.48
C GLN A 111 3.60 3.51 -7.01
N PHE A 112 2.90 3.17 -5.92
CA PHE A 112 2.75 1.79 -5.48
C PHE A 112 2.06 0.92 -6.54
N LEU A 113 0.95 1.40 -7.12
CA LEU A 113 0.19 0.65 -8.13
C LEU A 113 1.00 0.44 -9.41
N ASP A 114 1.74 1.46 -9.85
CA ASP A 114 2.60 1.37 -11.03
C ASP A 114 3.76 0.41 -10.78
N ALA A 115 4.44 0.51 -9.63
CA ALA A 115 5.51 -0.42 -9.24
C ALA A 115 5.02 -1.87 -9.15
N SER A 116 3.80 -2.07 -8.65
CA SER A 116 3.18 -3.39 -8.56
C SER A 116 2.79 -3.97 -9.92
N THR A 117 2.46 -3.12 -10.89
CA THR A 117 2.16 -3.55 -12.26
C THR A 117 3.45 -3.97 -12.98
N SER A 118 4.53 -3.23 -12.79
CA SER A 118 5.85 -3.59 -13.32
C SER A 118 6.42 -4.86 -12.67
N ALA A 119 6.18 -5.07 -11.38
CA ALA A 119 6.55 -6.30 -10.68
C ALA A 119 5.68 -7.52 -11.07
N GLY A 120 4.46 -7.28 -11.58
CA GLY A 120 3.54 -8.30 -12.08
C GLY A 120 3.89 -8.85 -13.46
N THR A 121 4.93 -8.33 -14.13
CA THR A 121 5.45 -8.90 -15.37
C THR A 121 6.49 -9.98 -15.04
N SER A 122 6.05 -11.07 -14.43
CA SER A 122 6.75 -12.35 -14.60
C SER A 122 6.27 -12.95 -15.92
N PRO A 123 7.17 -13.34 -16.84
CA PRO A 123 6.75 -13.98 -18.09
C PRO A 123 6.01 -15.26 -17.73
N ALA A 124 4.74 -15.34 -18.14
CA ALA A 124 4.03 -16.61 -18.21
C ALA A 124 4.95 -17.60 -18.93
N GLY A 125 5.26 -18.71 -18.27
CA GLY A 125 6.15 -19.72 -18.79
C GLY A 125 5.74 -20.15 -20.18
N THR A 126 6.58 -19.86 -21.16
CA THR A 126 6.59 -20.57 -22.42
C THR A 126 6.95 -22.02 -22.09
N THR A 127 5.96 -22.90 -22.09
CA THR A 127 6.19 -24.34 -22.19
C THR A 127 6.99 -24.60 -23.46
N PRO A 128 8.21 -25.16 -23.42
CA PRO A 128 8.81 -25.69 -24.64
C PRO A 128 8.03 -26.95 -25.01
N ALA A 129 7.32 -26.89 -26.15
CA ALA A 129 6.85 -28.11 -26.79
C ALA A 129 8.08 -28.92 -27.24
N ALA A 130 8.05 -30.20 -26.92
CA ALA A 130 9.06 -31.20 -27.27
C ALA A 130 9.15 -31.44 -28.78
#